data_AF-A0A9C7PNP2-F1
#
_entry.id   AF-A0A9C7PNP2-F1
#
_cell.length_a   1.000
_cell.length_b   1.000
_cell.length_c   1.000
_cell.angle_alpha   90.00
_cell.angle_beta   90.00
_cell.angle_gamma   90.00
#
_symmetry.space_group_name_H-M   'P 1'
#
loop_
_entity.id
_entity.type
_entity.pdbx_description
1 polymer ?
#
loop_
_entity_poly.entity_id
_entity_poly.type
_entity_poly.pdbx_seq_one_letter_code
_entity_poly.pdbx_strand_id
1 'polypeptide(L)' 'MPGVTHWQSPSWFAYFPANSSPPAILGELAAAGLAVQGMLWSTSPAVTEIESAVLDWLVDLMALPQSWKMSGPGEA' A
#
# COMPACT_ATOMS: atom_id res chain seq x y z
N MET A 1 -1.23 -21.12 -16.65
CA MET A 1 -2.07 -20.79 -17.82
C MET A 1 -1.15 -20.78 -19.02
N PRO A 2 -1.36 -21.64 -20.03
CA PRO A 2 -0.61 -21.55 -21.28
C PRO A 2 -0.74 -20.14 -21.90
N GLY A 3 0.35 -19.60 -22.45
CA GLY A 3 0.38 -18.25 -23.03
C GLY A 3 0.52 -17.09 -22.03
N VAL A 4 0.58 -17.37 -20.73
CA VAL A 4 0.87 -16.36 -19.70
C VAL A 4 2.32 -16.48 -19.24
N THR A 5 3.04 -15.38 -19.28
CA THR A 5 4.35 -15.28 -18.63
C THR A 5 4.16 -15.34 -17.12
N HIS A 6 4.62 -16.41 -16.49
CA HIS A 6 4.43 -16.64 -15.06
C HIS A 6 5.44 -15.83 -14.22
N TRP A 7 5.14 -14.56 -13.96
CA TRP A 7 5.97 -13.65 -13.14
C TRP A 7 6.20 -14.14 -11.71
N GLN A 8 5.27 -14.92 -11.15
CA GLN A 8 5.37 -15.52 -9.82
C GLN A 8 6.12 -16.86 -9.81
N SER A 9 6.67 -17.30 -10.95
CA SER A 9 7.48 -18.51 -11.00
C SER A 9 8.80 -18.30 -10.24
N PRO A 10 9.24 -19.26 -9.41
CA PRO A 10 10.56 -19.18 -8.76
C PRO A 10 11.72 -19.22 -9.78
N SER A 11 11.44 -19.58 -11.04
CA SER A 11 12.40 -19.61 -12.14
C SER A 11 12.30 -18.40 -13.07
N TRP A 12 11.60 -17.33 -12.67
CA TRP A 12 11.52 -16.08 -13.43
C TRP A 12 12.61 -15.09 -12.98
N PHE A 13 13.56 -14.79 -13.88
CA PHE A 13 14.72 -13.91 -13.59
C PHE A 13 14.84 -12.72 -14.55
N ALA A 14 13.78 -12.40 -15.30
CA ALA A 14 13.77 -11.27 -16.23
C ALA A 14 13.18 -10.01 -15.58
N TYR A 15 13.70 -8.83 -15.95
CA TYR A 15 13.29 -7.52 -15.45
C TYR A 15 13.43 -7.39 -13.91
N PHE A 16 12.54 -6.61 -13.29
CA PHE A 16 12.37 -6.55 -11.84
C PHE A 16 11.23 -7.47 -11.40
N PRO A 17 11.37 -8.19 -10.27
CA PRO A 17 10.35 -9.10 -9.80
C PRO A 17 9.09 -8.35 -9.38
N ALA A 18 7.93 -8.85 -9.79
CA ALA A 18 6.64 -8.38 -9.32
C ALA A 18 6.34 -9.03 -7.96
N ASN A 19 6.93 -8.52 -6.88
CA ASN A 19 6.80 -9.12 -5.56
C ASN A 19 5.33 -9.21 -5.13
N SER A 20 4.93 -10.34 -4.55
CA SER A 20 3.57 -10.57 -4.04
C SER A 20 3.64 -11.39 -2.76
N SER A 21 2.67 -11.18 -1.86
CA SER A 21 2.60 -11.89 -0.59
C SER A 21 1.13 -12.21 -0.25
N PRO A 22 0.86 -13.28 0.54
CA PRO A 22 -0.51 -13.59 0.95
C PRO A 22 -1.24 -12.43 1.64
N PRO A 23 -0.60 -11.64 2.55
CA PRO A 23 -1.23 -10.47 3.13
C PRO A 23 -1.60 -9.39 2.11
N ALA A 24 -0.75 -9.14 1.10
CA ALA A 24 -1.04 -8.15 0.06
C ALA A 24 -2.24 -8.57 -0.80
N ILE A 25 -2.38 -9.86 -1.11
CA ILE A 25 -3.53 -10.40 -1.85
C ILE A 25 -4.83 -10.23 -1.04
N LEU A 26 -4.78 -10.49 0.27
CA LEU A 26 -5.94 -10.28 1.14
C LEU A 26 -6.28 -8.80 1.29
N GLY A 27 -5.28 -7.91 1.34
CA GLY A 27 -5.47 -6.47 1.35
C GLY A 27 -6.19 -5.99 0.10
N GLU A 28 -5.76 -6.44 -1.08
CA GLU A 28 -6.42 -6.11 -2.36
C GLU A 28 -7.85 -6.65 -2.40
N LEU A 29 -8.07 -7.90 -1.98
CA LEU A 29 -9.42 -8.49 -1.90
C LEU A 29 -10.33 -7.67 -0.98
N ALA A 30 -9.84 -7.25 0.19
CA ALA A 30 -10.60 -6.45 1.13
C ALA A 30 -10.89 -5.05 0.57
N ALA A 31 -9.90 -4.38 -0.04
CA ALA A 31 -10.06 -3.08 -0.66
C ALA A 31 -11.10 -3.12 -1.79
N ALA A 32 -10.97 -4.09 -2.70
CA ALA A 32 -11.91 -4.29 -3.79
C ALA A 32 -13.31 -4.69 -3.29
N GLY A 33 -13.40 -5.51 -2.25
CA GLY A 33 -14.67 -5.95 -1.66
C GLY A 33 -15.43 -4.84 -0.94
N LEU A 34 -14.72 -3.94 -0.26
CA LEU A 34 -15.31 -2.78 0.41
C LEU A 34 -15.70 -1.67 -0.58
N ALA A 35 -14.98 -1.53 -1.70
CA ALA A 35 -15.26 -0.58 -2.77
C ALA A 35 -15.49 0.87 -2.29
N VAL A 36 -14.75 1.29 -1.26
CA VAL A 36 -14.89 2.58 -0.60
C VAL A 36 -14.26 3.70 -1.44
N GLN A 37 -14.93 4.85 -1.53
CA GLN A 37 -14.44 6.02 -2.27
C GLN A 37 -13.66 6.99 -1.36
N GLY A 38 -12.33 7.01 -1.52
CA GLY A 38 -11.41 7.83 -0.70
C GLY A 38 -11.02 9.21 -1.28
N MET A 39 -11.81 9.81 -2.17
CA MET A 39 -11.43 11.09 -2.81
C MET A 39 -11.42 12.29 -1.85
N LEU A 40 -12.23 12.25 -0.80
CA LEU A 40 -12.32 13.29 0.23
C LEU A 40 -12.30 12.60 1.60
N TRP A 41 -11.71 13.27 2.60
CA TRP A 41 -11.76 12.78 3.98
C TRP A 41 -13.19 12.52 4.45
N SER A 42 -14.13 13.41 4.09
CA SER A 42 -15.55 13.25 4.46
C SER A 42 -16.24 12.07 3.80
N THR A 43 -15.73 11.55 2.68
CA THR A 43 -16.32 10.38 2.00
C THR A 43 -15.77 9.07 2.56
N SER A 44 -14.58 9.08 3.16
CA SER A 44 -14.07 7.98 3.97
C SER A 44 -12.90 8.40 4.87
N PRO A 45 -13.19 8.74 6.16
CA PRO A 45 -12.15 9.11 7.10
C PRO A 45 -11.15 7.97 7.33
N ALA A 46 -11.66 6.74 7.47
CA ALA A 46 -10.86 5.56 7.76
C ALA A 46 -9.82 5.25 6.67
N VAL A 47 -10.15 5.43 5.38
CA VAL A 47 -9.19 5.23 4.28
C VAL A 47 -8.06 6.26 4.36
N THR A 48 -8.41 7.53 4.64
CA THR A 48 -7.44 8.63 4.74
C THR A 48 -6.51 8.45 5.95
N GLU A 49 -7.04 8.04 7.09
CA GLU A 49 -6.26 7.79 8.31
C GLU A 49 -5.31 6.59 8.16
N ILE A 50 -5.77 5.50 7.55
CA ILE A 50 -4.93 4.32 7.28
C ILE A 50 -3.80 4.67 6.32
N GLU A 51 -4.08 5.41 5.25
CA GLU A 51 -3.05 5.86 4.30
C GLU A 51 -1.96 6.68 5.01
N SER A 52 -2.38 7.66 5.83
CA SER A 52 -1.46 8.52 6.58
C SER A 52 -0.59 7.71 7.54
N ALA A 53 -1.18 6.79 8.30
CA ALA A 53 -0.44 5.95 9.26
C ALA A 53 0.58 5.03 8.56
N VAL A 54 0.21 4.40 7.43
CA VAL A 54 1.10 3.51 6.68
C VAL A 54 2.25 4.29 6.04
N LEU A 55 2.00 5.50 5.54
CA LEU A 55 3.05 6.37 4.99
C LEU A 55 4.02 6.82 6.08
N ASP A 56 3.55 7.13 7.28
CA ASP A 56 4.43 7.47 8.40
C ASP A 56 5.31 6.29 8.84
N TRP A 57 4.78 5.06 8.83
CA TRP A 57 5.60 3.86 9.04
C TRP A 57 6.67 3.71 7.96
N LEU A 58 6.35 4.04 6.71
CA LEU A 58 7.29 3.98 5.61
C LEU A 58 8.42 5.02 5.77
N VAL A 59 8.10 6.24 6.24
CA VAL A 59 9.09 7.26 6.59
C VAL A 59 10.08 6.72 7.63
N ASP A 60 9.58 6.06 8.67
CA ASP A 60 10.43 5.48 9.72
C ASP A 60 11.27 4.30 9.20
N LEU A 61 10.67 3.38 8.43
CA LEU A 61 11.35 2.21 7.87
C LEU A 61 12.47 2.59 6.89
N MET A 62 12.31 3.72 6.17
CA MET A 62 13.31 4.25 5.25
C MET A 62 14.29 5.23 5.93
N ALA A 63 14.16 5.45 7.24
CA ALA A 63 14.95 6.42 8.01
C ALA A 63 14.97 7.83 7.40
N LEU A 64 13.80 8.28 6.91
CA LEU A 64 13.63 9.60 6.31
C LEU A 64 13.46 10.69 7.38
N PRO A 65 13.67 11.97 7.00
CA PRO A 65 13.45 13.10 7.91
C PRO A 65 12.03 13.08 8.51
N GLN A 66 11.93 13.27 9.82
CA GLN A 66 10.64 13.22 10.53
C GLN A 66 9.68 14.34 10.11
N SER A 67 10.19 15.42 9.49
CA SER A 67 9.38 16.47 8.89
C SER A 67 8.56 16.01 7.68
N TRP A 68 8.79 14.79 7.18
CA TRP A 68 8.02 14.20 6.08
C TRP A 68 6.82 13.37 6.59
N LYS A 69 6.68 13.20 7.90
CA LYS A 69 5.50 12.56 8.47
C LYS A 69 4.28 13.45 8.33
N MET A 70 3.15 12.81 8.05
CA MET A 70 1.82 13.42 8.09
C MET A 70 1.42 13.70 9.55
N SER A 71 1.79 12.83 10.49
CA SER A 71 1.55 13.01 11.92
C SER A 71 2.60 13.93 12.56
N GLY A 72 2.70 15.18 12.10
CA GLY A 72 3.59 16.21 12.65
C GLY A 72 2.91 17.12 13.68
N PRO A 73 3.67 17.92 14.45
CA PRO A 73 3.11 19.00 15.27
C PRO A 73 2.56 20.10 14.36
N GLY A 74 1.36 19.89 13.84
CA GLY A 74 0.72 20.73 12.82
C GLY A 74 -0.71 20.30 12.50
N GLU A 75 -1.07 19.04 12.78
CA GLU A 75 -2.46 18.56 12.72
C GLU A 75 -3.11 18.61 14.13
N ALA A 76 -3.86 19.68 14.39
CA ALA A 76 -4.96 19.77 15.34
C ALA A 76 -6.04 20.71 14.79
#